data_AF-A0A9D9NKD9-F1
#
_entry.id   AF-A0A9D9NKD9-F1
#
_cell.length_a   1.000
_cell.length_b   1.000
_cell.length_c   1.000
_cell.angle_alpha   90.00
_cell.angle_beta   90.00
_cell.angle_gamma   90.00
#
_symmetry.space_group_name_H-M   'P 1'
#
loop_
_entity.id
_entity.type
_entity.pdbx_description
1 polymer ?
#
loop_
_entity_poly.entity_id
_entity_poly.type
_entity_poly.pdbx_seq_one_letter_code
_entity_poly.pdbx_strand_id
1 'polypeptide(L)'
;MTGNKFSNFIKRHPIISAIISILIVDILLLVIASFGLGWFTNHNQYQIVPELKGMNVAEAAAKLRQSNLVLEISDSIFEASTSPGNIIIQTPKAGSKIKNNRTIYVTIRSFSTQQVSIPSIVDLSLRQGMSMLQAAGFKNIVVEKIPSEYSDLIYDLKMNGLSLSPGDKVPVNANLTIVVGDGLLFQADSVILDNYNEAVIEGSVTDEYSEYEY
;
A
#
# COMPACT_ATOMS: atom_id res chain seq x y z
N MET A 1 -32.92 67.19 -52.41
CA MET A 1 -31.44 67.16 -52.51
C MET A 1 -30.84 67.45 -51.13
N THR A 2 -30.74 66.45 -50.26
CA THR A 2 -30.04 66.55 -48.97
C THR A 2 -28.58 66.20 -49.21
N GLY A 3 -27.74 67.20 -49.48
CA GLY A 3 -26.30 67.00 -49.54
C GLY A 3 -25.82 66.41 -48.22
N ASN A 4 -25.16 65.25 -48.27
CA ASN A 4 -24.64 64.53 -47.10
C ASN A 4 -23.78 65.48 -46.25
N LYS A 5 -24.35 66.00 -45.16
CA LYS A 5 -23.70 66.96 -44.24
C LYS A 5 -22.36 66.42 -43.73
N PHE A 6 -22.22 65.10 -43.65
CA PHE A 6 -21.01 64.38 -43.29
C PHE A 6 -19.84 64.59 -44.26
N SER A 7 -20.07 64.50 -45.58
CA SER A 7 -19.02 64.70 -46.59
C SER A 7 -18.56 66.15 -46.65
N ASN A 8 -19.49 67.09 -46.48
CA ASN A 8 -19.18 68.53 -46.44
C ASN A 8 -18.39 68.92 -45.18
N PHE A 9 -18.63 68.25 -44.05
CA PHE A 9 -17.86 68.45 -42.82
C PHE A 9 -16.41 67.94 -42.94
N ILE A 10 -16.22 66.76 -43.53
CA ILE A 10 -14.89 66.16 -43.80
C ILE A 10 -14.04 67.08 -44.67
N LYS A 11 -14.62 67.69 -45.71
CA LYS A 11 -13.91 68.64 -46.58
C LYS A 11 -13.57 69.97 -45.90
N ARG A 12 -14.36 70.40 -44.90
CA ARG A 12 -14.18 71.68 -44.19
C ARG A 12 -13.16 71.61 -43.05
N HIS A 13 -13.01 70.45 -42.41
CA HIS A 13 -12.08 70.25 -41.29
C HIS A 13 -11.27 68.95 -41.44
N PRO A 14 -10.20 68.96 -42.25
CA PRO A 14 -9.44 67.74 -42.56
C PRO A 14 -8.80 67.10 -41.32
N ILE A 15 -8.22 67.91 -40.43
CA ILE A 15 -7.53 67.43 -39.21
C ILE A 15 -8.50 66.78 -38.21
N ILE A 16 -9.66 67.41 -37.97
CA ILE A 16 -10.67 66.89 -37.03
C ILE A 16 -11.27 65.58 -37.56
N SER A 17 -11.50 65.49 -38.87
CA SER A 17 -11.98 64.25 -39.49
C SER A 17 -10.97 63.10 -39.38
N ALA A 18 -9.67 63.40 -39.48
CA ALA A 18 -8.60 62.41 -39.29
C ALA A 18 -8.55 61.91 -37.84
N ILE A 19 -8.61 62.80 -36.84
CA ILE A 19 -8.60 62.42 -35.42
C ILE A 19 -9.83 61.55 -35.08
N ILE A 20 -11.01 61.91 -35.57
CA ILE A 20 -12.23 61.11 -35.37
C ILE A 20 -12.08 59.73 -36.04
N SER A 21 -11.51 59.66 -37.25
CA SER A 21 -11.28 58.38 -37.92
C SER A 21 -10.29 57.48 -37.18
N ILE A 22 -9.22 58.05 -36.61
CA ILE A 22 -8.26 57.32 -35.78
C ILE A 22 -8.93 56.78 -34.53
N LEU A 23 -9.74 57.61 -33.84
CA LEU A 23 -10.49 57.18 -32.66
C LEU A 23 -11.50 56.06 -32.98
N ILE A 24 -12.20 56.14 -34.12
CA ILE A 24 -13.13 55.10 -34.54
C ILE A 24 -12.38 53.80 -34.84
N VAL A 25 -11.24 53.87 -35.53
CA VAL A 25 -10.41 52.70 -35.84
C VAL A 25 -9.84 52.07 -34.56
N ASP A 26 -9.40 52.89 -33.61
CA ASP A 26 -8.87 52.42 -32.32
C ASP A 26 -9.96 51.73 -31.48
N ILE A 27 -11.15 52.33 -31.38
CA ILE A 27 -12.30 51.71 -30.73
C ILE A 27 -12.69 50.40 -31.42
N LEU A 28 -12.69 50.36 -32.76
CA LEU A 28 -12.97 49.16 -33.52
C LEU A 28 -11.93 48.06 -33.23
N LEU A 29 -10.65 48.42 -33.19
CA LEU A 29 -9.55 47.51 -32.83
C LEU A 29 -9.72 46.97 -31.41
N LEU A 30 -10.07 47.81 -30.44
CA LEU A 30 -10.30 47.39 -29.05
C LEU A 30 -11.49 46.44 -28.92
N VAL A 31 -12.57 46.66 -29.67
CA VAL A 31 -13.74 45.76 -29.69
C VAL A 31 -13.40 44.42 -30.34
N ILE A 32 -12.71 44.42 -31.48
CA ILE A 32 -12.25 43.20 -32.15
C ILE A 32 -11.26 42.44 -31.27
N ALA A 33 -10.33 43.13 -30.61
CA ALA A 33 -9.41 42.50 -29.67
C ALA A 33 -10.17 41.91 -28.47
N SER A 34 -11.11 42.65 -27.86
CA SER A 34 -11.88 42.15 -26.72
C SER A 34 -12.71 40.91 -27.07
N PHE A 35 -13.36 40.90 -28.24
CA PHE A 35 -14.14 39.76 -28.70
C PHE A 35 -13.26 38.61 -29.20
N GLY A 36 -12.18 38.92 -29.92
CA GLY A 36 -11.22 37.96 -30.45
C GLY A 36 -10.42 37.25 -29.36
N LEU A 37 -10.01 37.96 -28.31
CA LEU A 37 -9.39 37.35 -27.13
C LEU A 37 -10.39 36.44 -26.41
N GLY A 38 -11.66 36.83 -26.30
CA GLY A 38 -12.70 35.99 -25.71
C GLY A 38 -12.91 34.68 -26.47
N TRP A 39 -12.93 34.73 -27.80
CA TRP A 39 -13.08 33.55 -28.66
C TRP A 39 -11.81 32.68 -28.71
N PHE A 40 -10.64 33.30 -28.78
CA PHE A 40 -9.36 32.58 -28.88
C PHE A 40 -8.94 31.91 -27.57
N THR A 41 -9.38 32.41 -26.42
CA THR A 41 -8.97 31.86 -25.11
C THR A 41 -9.82 30.68 -24.62
N ASN A 42 -10.91 30.32 -25.32
CA ASN A 42 -11.77 29.16 -25.00
C ASN A 42 -12.02 28.99 -23.48
N HIS A 43 -12.23 30.13 -22.80
CA HIS A 43 -12.42 30.22 -21.36
C HIS A 43 -13.83 29.75 -21.01
N ASN A 44 -14.05 28.43 -20.84
CA ASN A 44 -15.16 27.86 -20.04
C ASN A 44 -15.34 26.34 -20.09
N GLN A 45 -14.44 25.56 -20.69
CA GLN A 45 -14.62 24.10 -20.65
C GLN A 45 -14.09 23.54 -19.32
N TYR A 46 -14.99 23.52 -18.33
CA TYR A 46 -14.79 22.86 -17.06
C TYR A 46 -15.54 21.54 -17.05
N GLN A 47 -14.90 20.52 -16.51
CA GLN A 47 -15.49 19.23 -16.25
C GLN A 47 -15.69 19.06 -14.75
N ILE A 48 -16.84 18.49 -14.39
CA ILE A 48 -17.15 18.17 -13.00
C ILE A 48 -16.52 16.82 -12.67
N VAL A 49 -15.75 16.76 -11.59
CA VAL A 49 -15.17 15.51 -11.11
C VAL A 49 -16.28 14.60 -10.58
N PRO A 50 -16.43 13.37 -11.10
CA PRO A 50 -17.41 12.42 -10.59
C PRO A 50 -17.04 11.94 -9.18
N GLU A 51 -18.05 11.47 -8.44
CA GLU A 51 -17.84 10.74 -7.19
C GLU A 51 -17.28 9.34 -7.50
N LEU A 52 -16.13 9.03 -6.91
CA LEU A 52 -15.40 7.76 -7.03
C LEU A 52 -15.20 7.09 -5.67
N LYS A 53 -15.41 7.80 -4.55
CA LYS A 53 -15.24 7.22 -3.21
C LYS A 53 -16.15 6.02 -3.02
N GLY A 54 -15.60 4.93 -2.49
CA GLY A 54 -16.30 3.67 -2.29
C GLY A 54 -16.41 2.77 -3.52
N MET A 55 -16.12 3.29 -4.73
CA MET A 55 -16.07 2.47 -5.95
C MET A 55 -14.79 1.65 -6.00
N ASN A 56 -14.85 0.52 -6.68
CA ASN A 56 -13.64 -0.25 -7.01
C ASN A 56 -12.80 0.51 -8.05
N VAL A 57 -11.47 0.41 -7.96
CA VAL A 57 -10.55 1.07 -8.91
C VAL A 57 -10.86 0.77 -10.37
N ALA A 58 -11.24 -0.47 -10.71
CA ALA A 58 -11.57 -0.83 -12.08
C ALA A 58 -12.85 -0.14 -12.58
N GLU A 59 -13.87 -0.07 -11.73
CA GLU A 59 -15.14 0.61 -12.02
C GLU A 59 -14.93 2.13 -12.14
N ALA A 60 -14.18 2.72 -11.22
CA ALA A 60 -13.82 4.13 -11.22
C ALA A 60 -13.01 4.50 -12.48
N ALA A 61 -12.07 3.66 -12.90
CA ALA A 61 -11.32 3.86 -14.13
C ALA A 61 -12.23 3.83 -15.37
N ALA A 62 -13.21 2.92 -15.41
CA ALA A 62 -14.19 2.88 -16.50
C ALA A 62 -15.07 4.15 -16.54
N LYS A 63 -15.52 4.62 -15.38
CA LYS A 63 -16.32 5.85 -15.25
C LYS A 63 -15.54 7.10 -15.67
N LEU A 64 -14.26 7.19 -15.30
CA LEU A 64 -13.41 8.32 -15.68
C LEU A 64 -13.05 8.34 -17.17
N ARG A 65 -12.90 7.17 -17.80
CA ARG A 65 -12.68 7.07 -19.26
C ARG A 65 -13.82 7.68 -20.07
N GLN A 66 -15.08 7.52 -19.64
CA GLN A 66 -16.24 8.17 -20.28
C GLN A 66 -16.14 9.70 -20.25
N SER A 67 -15.41 10.23 -19.27
CA SER A 67 -15.19 11.65 -19.04
C SER A 67 -13.84 12.14 -19.62
N ASN A 68 -13.08 11.32 -20.37
CA ASN A 68 -11.71 11.68 -20.78
C ASN A 68 -10.80 12.11 -19.61
N LEU A 69 -11.01 11.52 -18.43
CA LEU A 69 -10.20 11.71 -17.25
C LEU A 69 -9.35 10.46 -17.02
N VAL A 70 -8.15 10.66 -16.51
CA VAL A 70 -7.21 9.58 -16.19
C VAL A 70 -7.24 9.32 -14.69
N LEU A 71 -7.31 8.05 -14.30
CA LEU A 71 -7.17 7.65 -12.90
C LEU A 71 -5.72 7.29 -12.63
N GLU A 72 -5.14 7.82 -11.56
CA GLU A 72 -3.82 7.45 -11.06
C GLU A 72 -3.88 7.12 -9.57
N ILE A 73 -3.30 5.99 -9.19
CA ILE A 73 -3.24 5.59 -7.78
C ILE A 73 -2.05 6.29 -7.16
N SER A 74 -2.29 7.26 -6.29
CA SER A 74 -1.22 8.02 -5.63
C SER A 74 -0.70 7.33 -4.37
N ASP A 75 -1.56 6.61 -3.66
CA ASP A 75 -1.21 5.96 -2.41
C ASP A 75 -2.17 4.81 -2.07
N SER A 76 -1.82 3.99 -1.11
CA SER A 76 -2.69 2.96 -0.54
C SER A 76 -2.62 2.96 0.98
N ILE A 77 -3.78 2.93 1.63
CA ILE A 77 -3.85 2.86 3.10
C ILE A 77 -4.51 1.57 3.56
N PHE A 78 -4.11 1.10 4.74
CA PHE A 78 -4.74 -0.04 5.39
C PHE A 78 -5.88 0.46 6.27
N GLU A 79 -7.12 0.25 5.82
CA GLU A 79 -8.33 0.55 6.58
C GLU A 79 -9.25 -0.67 6.60
N ALA A 80 -9.65 -1.11 7.81
CA ALA A 80 -10.46 -2.31 7.99
C ALA A 80 -11.94 -2.13 7.60
N SER A 81 -12.41 -0.87 7.44
CA SER A 81 -13.80 -0.52 7.19
C SER A 81 -14.27 -0.78 5.75
N THR A 82 -13.36 -0.91 4.79
CA THR A 82 -13.66 -0.86 3.35
C THR A 82 -13.01 -2.03 2.60
N SER A 83 -13.68 -2.58 1.57
CA SER A 83 -13.16 -3.69 0.76
C SER A 83 -11.81 -3.38 0.06
N PRO A 84 -10.94 -4.38 -0.16
CA PRO A 84 -9.68 -4.21 -0.90
C PRO A 84 -9.89 -3.63 -2.30
N GLY A 85 -9.07 -2.65 -2.66
CA GLY A 85 -9.15 -2.02 -3.97
C GLY A 85 -10.26 -0.99 -4.15
N ASN A 86 -10.98 -0.63 -3.09
CA ASN A 86 -11.92 0.48 -3.13
C ASN A 86 -11.20 1.81 -2.89
N ILE A 87 -11.70 2.87 -3.52
CA ILE A 87 -11.17 4.23 -3.37
C ILE A 87 -11.66 4.81 -2.04
N ILE A 88 -10.71 5.27 -1.21
CA ILE A 88 -11.00 5.89 0.08
C ILE A 88 -10.97 7.42 -0.06
N ILE A 89 -9.96 7.93 -0.77
CA ILE A 89 -9.73 9.36 -0.98
C ILE A 89 -9.56 9.60 -2.47
N GLN A 90 -10.11 10.70 -2.95
CA GLN A 90 -9.87 11.20 -4.30
C GLN A 90 -9.45 12.67 -4.26
N THR A 91 -8.56 13.03 -5.18
CA THR A 91 -8.12 14.40 -5.41
C THR A 91 -8.09 14.67 -6.92
N PRO A 92 -8.81 15.69 -7.41
CA PRO A 92 -9.68 16.62 -6.69
C PRO A 92 -10.97 15.99 -6.12
N LYS A 93 -11.60 16.68 -5.16
CA LYS A 93 -12.85 16.24 -4.54
C LYS A 93 -13.97 16.14 -5.58
N ALA A 94 -14.91 15.22 -5.37
CA ALA A 94 -16.10 15.13 -6.20
C ALA A 94 -16.84 16.47 -6.27
N GLY A 95 -17.42 16.77 -7.43
CA GLY A 95 -18.07 18.06 -7.69
C GLY A 95 -17.11 19.22 -8.00
N SER A 96 -15.79 19.04 -7.85
CA SER A 96 -14.82 20.08 -8.21
C SER A 96 -14.84 20.35 -9.71
N LYS A 97 -14.69 21.62 -10.09
CA LYS A 97 -14.55 22.04 -11.49
C LYS A 97 -13.07 21.98 -11.87
N ILE A 98 -12.74 21.10 -12.81
CA ILE A 98 -11.39 20.93 -13.33
C ILE A 98 -11.34 21.32 -14.80
N LYS A 99 -10.16 21.72 -15.28
CA LYS A 99 -9.91 21.79 -16.72
C LYS A 99 -9.95 20.36 -17.29
N ASN A 100 -10.31 20.25 -18.57
CA ASN A 100 -10.31 18.98 -19.27
C ASN A 100 -8.93 18.30 -19.22
N ASN A 101 -8.92 16.96 -19.33
CA ASN A 101 -7.71 16.14 -19.42
C ASN A 101 -6.79 16.21 -18.18
N ARG A 102 -7.38 16.33 -16.99
CA ARG A 102 -6.64 16.26 -15.72
C ARG A 102 -6.66 14.83 -15.18
N THR A 103 -5.54 14.44 -14.57
CA THR A 103 -5.43 13.21 -13.80
C THR A 103 -6.15 13.38 -12.46
N ILE A 104 -6.96 12.38 -12.11
CA ILE A 104 -7.58 12.22 -10.81
C ILE A 104 -6.73 11.24 -10.01
N TYR A 105 -6.14 11.73 -8.92
CA TYR A 105 -5.36 10.93 -8.00
C TYR A 105 -6.28 10.30 -6.98
N VAL A 106 -6.10 9.01 -6.74
CA VAL A 106 -6.90 8.26 -5.77
C VAL A 106 -6.01 7.52 -4.79
N THR A 107 -6.42 7.53 -3.53
CA THR A 107 -5.88 6.66 -2.49
C THR A 107 -6.82 5.48 -2.32
N ILE A 108 -6.28 4.27 -2.43
CA ILE A 108 -7.06 3.05 -2.40
C ILE A 108 -6.87 2.30 -1.08
N ARG A 109 -7.81 1.45 -0.72
CA ARG A 109 -7.58 0.46 0.33
C ARG A 109 -6.58 -0.57 -0.20
N SER A 110 -5.44 -0.70 0.47
CA SER A 110 -4.36 -1.61 0.05
C SER A 110 -4.89 -3.05 -0.11
N PHE A 111 -4.52 -3.69 -1.22
CA PHE A 111 -4.73 -5.12 -1.45
C PHE A 111 -3.81 -5.97 -0.56
N SER A 112 -2.61 -5.46 -0.27
CA SER A 112 -1.63 -6.08 0.63
C SER A 112 -1.96 -5.71 2.07
N THR A 113 -1.86 -6.68 2.96
CA THR A 113 -1.84 -6.42 4.40
C THR A 113 -0.57 -5.63 4.76
N GLN A 114 -0.62 -4.94 5.90
CA GLN A 114 0.52 -4.20 6.42
C GLN A 114 1.71 -5.16 6.58
N GLN A 115 2.87 -4.80 6.01
CA GLN A 115 4.10 -5.53 6.21
C GLN A 115 4.84 -4.98 7.43
N VAL A 116 5.36 -5.87 8.26
CA VAL A 116 6.13 -5.55 9.46
C VAL A 116 7.47 -6.27 9.38
N SER A 117 8.53 -5.61 9.84
CA SER A 117 9.85 -6.22 9.91
C SER A 117 9.93 -7.24 11.04
N ILE A 118 10.54 -8.39 10.76
CA ILE A 118 10.77 -9.42 11.77
C ILE A 118 11.75 -8.93 12.84
N PRO A 119 11.39 -8.98 14.13
CA PRO A 119 12.32 -8.69 15.21
C PRO A 119 13.38 -9.79 15.36
N SER A 120 14.54 -9.44 15.93
CA SER A 120 15.54 -10.44 16.29
C SER A 120 15.08 -11.27 17.49
N ILE A 121 14.69 -12.52 17.24
CA ILE A 121 14.15 -13.43 18.27
C ILE A 121 14.89 -14.76 18.40
N VAL A 122 15.81 -15.07 17.49
CA VAL A 122 16.70 -16.23 17.61
C VAL A 122 17.55 -16.06 18.87
N ASP A 123 17.86 -17.18 19.55
CA ASP A 123 18.57 -17.23 20.84
C ASP A 123 17.81 -16.62 22.03
N LEU A 124 16.54 -16.25 21.86
CA LEU A 124 15.66 -15.83 22.96
C LEU A 124 14.79 -16.99 23.45
N SER A 125 14.23 -16.81 24.65
CA SER A 125 13.18 -17.71 25.14
C SER A 125 11.89 -17.57 24.33
N LEU A 126 11.14 -18.66 24.18
CA LEU A 126 9.83 -18.70 23.52
C LEU A 126 8.91 -17.57 24.01
N ARG A 127 8.88 -17.34 25.31
CA ARG A 127 8.07 -16.27 25.92
C ARG A 127 8.48 -14.87 25.44
N GLN A 128 9.77 -14.60 25.36
CA GLN A 128 10.29 -13.30 24.89
C GLN A 128 10.01 -13.13 23.39
N GLY A 129 10.34 -14.13 22.57
CA GLY A 129 10.09 -14.10 21.13
C GLY A 129 8.61 -13.93 20.81
N MET A 130 7.74 -14.67 21.50
CA MET A 130 6.28 -14.55 21.36
C MET A 130 5.80 -13.14 21.71
N SER A 131 6.30 -12.55 22.80
CA SER A 131 5.96 -11.18 23.18
C SER A 131 6.40 -10.16 22.12
N MET A 132 7.60 -10.32 21.55
CA MET A 132 8.11 -9.43 20.51
C MET A 132 7.32 -9.55 19.20
N LEU A 133 6.97 -10.76 18.78
CA LEU A 133 6.15 -10.98 17.59
C LEU A 133 4.73 -10.45 17.76
N GLN A 134 4.11 -10.65 18.93
CA GLN A 134 2.79 -10.09 19.25
C GLN A 134 2.83 -8.56 19.31
N ALA A 135 3.88 -7.97 19.89
CA ALA A 135 4.09 -6.52 19.90
C ALA A 135 4.30 -5.96 18.48
N ALA A 136 4.93 -6.73 17.59
CA ALA A 136 5.03 -6.44 16.16
C ALA A 136 3.70 -6.63 15.41
N GLY A 137 2.67 -7.19 16.04
CA GLY A 137 1.32 -7.32 15.49
C GLY A 137 0.99 -8.70 14.90
N PHE A 138 1.92 -9.65 14.92
CA PHE A 138 1.67 -11.01 14.44
C PHE A 138 0.76 -11.77 15.42
N LYS A 139 -0.30 -12.40 14.88
CA LYS A 139 -1.30 -13.11 15.69
C LYS A 139 -1.34 -14.63 15.44
N ASN A 140 -0.91 -15.07 14.26
CA ASN A 140 -0.98 -16.47 13.86
C ASN A 140 0.41 -17.10 14.00
N ILE A 141 0.73 -17.55 15.20
CA ILE A 141 2.05 -18.10 15.54
C ILE A 141 1.86 -19.53 16.06
N VAL A 142 2.52 -20.49 15.43
CA VAL A 142 2.57 -21.91 15.82
C VAL A 142 3.94 -22.21 16.38
N VAL A 143 4.00 -23.11 17.36
CA VAL A 143 5.27 -23.57 17.96
C VAL A 143 5.55 -24.99 17.48
N GLU A 144 6.71 -25.19 16.89
CA GLU A 144 7.27 -26.47 16.50
C GLU A 144 8.41 -26.80 17.46
N LYS A 145 8.38 -27.99 18.08
CA LYS A 145 9.43 -28.43 19.00
C LYS A 145 10.39 -29.38 18.29
N ILE A 146 11.69 -29.18 18.52
CA ILE A 146 12.74 -30.07 18.04
C ILE A 146 13.57 -30.61 19.22
N PRO A 147 14.10 -31.83 19.11
CA PRO A 147 15.07 -32.36 20.07
C PRO A 147 16.23 -31.37 20.26
N SER A 148 16.38 -30.87 21.48
CA SER A 148 17.45 -29.93 21.84
C SER A 148 17.90 -30.13 23.30
N GLU A 149 19.10 -29.65 23.63
CA GLU A 149 19.60 -29.50 24.99
C GLU A 149 18.90 -28.37 25.77
N TYR A 150 18.38 -27.36 25.09
CA TYR A 150 17.79 -26.16 25.70
C TYR A 150 16.27 -26.12 25.48
N SER A 151 15.52 -26.26 26.57
CA SER A 151 14.05 -26.11 26.53
C SER A 151 13.67 -24.65 26.24
N ASP A 152 12.67 -24.47 25.37
CA ASP A 152 12.06 -23.19 25.00
C ASP A 152 13.02 -22.16 24.37
N LEU A 153 14.24 -22.56 23.99
CA LEU A 153 15.15 -21.72 23.22
C LEU A 153 14.70 -21.67 21.76
N ILE A 154 14.61 -20.47 21.18
CA ILE A 154 14.23 -20.28 19.78
C ILE A 154 15.44 -20.51 18.87
N TYR A 155 15.31 -21.47 17.96
CA TYR A 155 16.32 -21.78 16.95
C TYR A 155 16.04 -21.11 15.60
N ASP A 156 14.76 -21.00 15.23
CA ASP A 156 14.38 -20.51 13.91
C ASP A 156 12.96 -19.92 13.94
N LEU A 157 12.70 -19.04 12.98
CA LEU A 157 11.38 -18.52 12.67
C LEU A 157 11.11 -18.80 11.20
N LYS A 158 10.03 -19.53 10.90
CA LYS A 158 9.68 -19.91 9.54
C LYS A 158 8.35 -19.32 9.08
N MET A 159 8.25 -19.05 7.79
CA MET A 159 7.00 -18.79 7.09
C MET A 159 6.89 -19.73 5.90
N ASN A 160 5.82 -20.53 5.84
CA ASN A 160 5.61 -21.53 4.79
C ASN A 160 6.81 -22.49 4.61
N GLY A 161 7.50 -22.82 5.72
CA GLY A 161 8.68 -23.69 5.73
C GLY A 161 10.02 -23.02 5.41
N LEU A 162 10.03 -21.74 5.01
CA LEU A 162 11.24 -20.98 4.74
C LEU A 162 11.65 -20.17 5.99
N SER A 163 12.93 -20.24 6.37
CA SER A 163 13.49 -19.47 7.48
C SER A 163 13.49 -17.97 7.18
N LEU A 164 13.14 -17.17 8.19
CA LEU A 164 13.09 -15.72 8.15
C LEU A 164 14.25 -15.12 8.93
N SER A 165 14.86 -14.08 8.38
CA SER A 165 15.92 -13.32 9.03
C SER A 165 15.38 -12.06 9.71
N PRO A 166 16.03 -11.58 10.79
CA PRO A 166 15.71 -10.28 11.36
C PRO A 166 15.74 -9.17 10.31
N GLY A 167 14.70 -8.33 10.30
CA GLY A 167 14.52 -7.25 9.32
C GLY A 167 13.66 -7.62 8.10
N ASP A 168 13.44 -8.90 7.82
CA ASP A 168 12.60 -9.36 6.72
C ASP A 168 11.20 -8.76 6.81
N LYS A 169 10.66 -8.29 5.68
CA LYS A 169 9.32 -7.70 5.64
C LYS A 169 8.28 -8.78 5.40
N VAL A 170 7.47 -9.02 6.42
CA VAL A 170 6.47 -10.08 6.42
C VAL A 170 5.07 -9.50 6.63
N PRO A 171 4.04 -9.97 5.92
CA PRO A 171 2.66 -9.58 6.15
C PRO A 171 2.22 -9.85 7.60
N VAL A 172 1.58 -8.89 8.27
CA VAL A 172 1.15 -9.01 9.69
C VAL A 172 0.19 -10.20 9.95
N ASN A 173 -0.52 -10.65 8.91
CA ASN A 173 -1.42 -11.79 8.95
C ASN A 173 -0.76 -13.11 8.51
N ALA A 174 0.56 -13.13 8.31
CA ALA A 174 1.29 -14.35 7.97
C ALA A 174 1.18 -15.39 9.09
N ASN A 175 1.16 -16.66 8.69
CA ASN A 175 1.27 -17.78 9.60
C ASN A 175 2.75 -18.06 9.83
N LEU A 176 3.20 -17.83 11.06
CA LEU A 176 4.58 -18.02 11.47
C LEU A 176 4.72 -19.31 12.27
N THR A 177 5.84 -20.02 12.08
CA THR A 177 6.22 -21.16 12.90
C THR A 177 7.50 -20.81 13.65
N ILE A 178 7.43 -20.75 14.98
CA ILE A 178 8.63 -20.66 15.83
C ILE A 178 9.13 -22.07 16.09
N VAL A 179 10.40 -22.32 15.78
CA VAL A 179 11.06 -23.59 16.12
C VAL A 179 11.78 -23.41 17.45
N VAL A 180 11.42 -24.24 18.44
CA VAL A 180 12.02 -24.21 19.78
C VAL A 180 12.57 -25.57 20.20
N GLY A 181 13.56 -25.55 21.08
CA GLY A 181 14.07 -26.77 21.71
C GLY A 181 13.12 -27.35 22.76
N ASP A 182 13.10 -28.68 22.89
CA ASP A 182 12.32 -29.40 23.89
C ASP A 182 13.08 -29.73 25.20
N GLY A 183 14.42 -29.60 25.20
CA GLY A 183 15.27 -29.93 26.35
C GLY A 183 15.47 -31.43 26.59
N LEU A 184 15.12 -32.29 25.63
CA LEU A 184 15.10 -33.76 25.83
C LEU A 184 16.35 -34.49 25.32
N LEU A 185 17.30 -33.82 24.67
CA LEU A 185 18.47 -34.51 24.09
C LEU A 185 19.30 -35.28 25.13
N PHE A 186 19.51 -34.71 26.32
CA PHE A 186 20.25 -35.41 27.38
C PHE A 186 19.45 -36.53 28.05
N GLN A 187 18.12 -36.44 28.01
CA GLN A 187 17.24 -37.43 28.62
C GLN A 187 17.22 -38.73 27.80
N ALA A 188 17.36 -38.62 26.47
CA ALA A 188 17.50 -39.78 25.60
C ALA A 188 18.80 -40.55 25.87
N ASP A 189 19.93 -39.84 26.01
CA ASP A 189 21.23 -40.49 26.25
C ASP A 189 21.29 -41.16 27.64
N SER A 190 20.71 -40.55 28.69
CA SER A 190 20.69 -41.18 30.02
C SER A 190 19.73 -42.37 30.11
N VAL A 191 18.53 -42.31 29.51
CA VAL A 191 17.60 -43.46 29.47
C VAL A 191 18.20 -44.64 28.72
N ILE A 192 18.98 -44.38 27.67
CA ILE A 192 19.71 -45.42 26.95
C ILE A 192 20.78 -46.05 27.87
N LEU A 193 21.55 -45.26 28.61
CA LEU A 193 22.56 -45.76 29.54
C LEU A 193 21.96 -46.54 30.72
N ASP A 194 20.84 -46.09 31.26
CA ASP A 194 20.14 -46.79 32.35
C ASP A 194 19.63 -48.16 31.90
N ASN A 195 19.04 -48.26 30.70
CA ASN A 195 18.61 -49.53 30.11
C ASN A 195 19.78 -50.48 29.81
N TYR A 196 20.95 -49.96 29.37
CA TYR A 196 22.14 -50.79 29.19
C TYR A 196 22.65 -51.34 30.52
N ASN A 197 22.64 -50.54 31.59
CA ASN A 197 23.09 -50.96 32.90
C ASN A 197 22.15 -52.01 33.52
N GLU A 198 20.82 -51.86 33.37
CA GLU A 198 19.86 -52.89 33.82
C GLU A 198 20.04 -54.22 33.08
N ALA A 199 20.21 -54.19 31.75
CA ALA A 199 20.42 -55.41 30.96
C ALA A 199 21.75 -56.12 31.30
N VAL A 200 22.80 -55.36 31.62
CA VAL A 200 24.09 -55.92 32.08
C VAL A 200 23.97 -56.50 33.48
N ILE A 201 23.21 -55.86 34.38
CA ILE A 201 22.96 -56.38 35.74
C ILE A 201 22.17 -57.69 35.66
N GLU A 202 21.07 -57.74 34.89
CA GLU A 202 20.28 -58.98 34.72
C GLU A 202 21.10 -60.12 34.08
N GLY A 203 21.95 -59.84 33.09
CA GLY A 203 22.82 -60.84 32.49
C GLY A 203 23.98 -61.31 33.38
N SER A 204 24.45 -60.47 34.30
CA SER A 204 25.52 -60.82 35.25
C SER A 204 25.04 -61.65 36.46
N VAL A 205 23.76 -61.56 36.80
CA VAL A 205 23.16 -62.30 37.94
C VAL A 205 22.81 -63.74 37.55
N THR A 206 22.67 -64.05 36.27
CA THR A 206 22.26 -65.40 35.80
C THR A 206 23.40 -66.42 35.69
N ASP A 207 24.67 -65.99 35.70
CA ASP A 207 25.81 -66.88 35.44
C ASP A 207 26.49 -67.44 36.72
N GLU A 208 26.03 -67.09 37.92
CA GLU A 208 26.69 -67.52 39.19
C GLU A 208 26.03 -68.73 39.90
N TYR A 209 24.99 -69.36 39.31
CA TYR A 209 24.33 -70.53 39.91
C TYR A 209 24.14 -71.69 38.92
N SER A 210 25.22 -72.31 38.46
CA SER A 210 25.14 -73.63 37.82
C SER A 210 26.41 -74.46 37.94
N GLU A 211 26.91 -74.65 39.16
CA GLU A 211 27.84 -75.74 39.43
C GLU A 211 27.49 -76.39 40.77
N TYR A 212 27.56 -77.72 40.82
CA TYR A 212 27.21 -78.65 41.91
C TYR A 212 25.72 -79.05 42.01
N GLU A 213 25.34 -80.13 41.31
CA GLU A 213 24.84 -81.36 41.97
C GLU A 213 24.77 -82.57 41.00
N TYR A 214 25.58 -83.58 41.34
CA TYR A 214 25.66 -85.02 40.97
C TYR A 214 25.58 -85.51 39.51
#